data_AF-A0A537DX89-F1
#
_entry.id   AF-A0A537DX89-F1
#
_cell.length_a   1.000
_cell.length_b   1.000
_cell.length_c   1.000
_cell.angle_alpha   90.00
_cell.angle_beta   90.00
_cell.angle_gamma   90.00
#
_symmetry.space_group_name_H-M   'P 1'
#
loop_
_entity.id
_entity.type
_entity.pdbx_description
1 polymer ?
#
loop_
_entity_poly.entity_id
_entity_poly.type
_entity_poly.pdbx_seq_one_letter_code
_entity_poly.pdbx_strand_id
1 'polypeptide(L)' 'RSAGNEVAFHFYPGTKHWFVEENRPVEYNRDAADLAWKRTLEFLGSKLR' A
#
# COMPACT_ATOMS: atom_id res chain seq x y z
N ARG A 1 -11.29 -6.86 -11.92
CA ARG A 1 -12.25 -7.88 -11.44
C ARG A 1 -12.76 -8.79 -12.56
N SER A 2 -12.99 -8.27 -13.77
CA SER A 2 -13.47 -9.03 -14.94
C SER A 2 -12.60 -10.21 -15.38
N ALA A 3 -11.31 -10.23 -15.02
CA ALA A 3 -10.40 -11.34 -15.31
C ALA A 3 -10.43 -12.50 -14.29
N GLY A 4 -11.36 -12.50 -13.32
CA GLY A 4 -11.53 -13.60 -12.35
C GLY A 4 -10.51 -13.65 -11.19
N ASN A 5 -9.48 -12.79 -11.21
CA ASN A 5 -8.48 -12.74 -10.15
C ASN A 5 -9.01 -12.08 -8.87
N GLU A 6 -8.62 -12.64 -7.72
CA GLU A 6 -8.80 -12.03 -6.40
C GLU A 6 -7.96 -10.74 -6.32
N VAL A 7 -8.62 -9.60 -6.09
CA VAL A 7 -7.96 -8.28 -6.02
C VAL A 7 -8.54 -7.45 -4.88
N ALA A 8 -7.66 -6.80 -4.13
CA ALA A 8 -8.00 -5.81 -3.12
C ALA A 8 -7.53 -4.42 -3.58
N PHE A 9 -8.33 -3.40 -3.29
CA PHE A 9 -7.97 -1.99 -3.52
C PHE A 9 -8.04 -1.25 -2.19
N HIS A 10 -7.01 -0.47 -1.90
CA HIS A 10 -6.94 0.38 -0.73
C HIS A 10 -6.67 1.81 -1.17
N PHE A 11 -7.54 2.72 -0.75
CA PHE A 11 -7.38 4.16 -0.98
C PHE A 11 -6.89 4.79 0.32
N TYR A 12 -5.88 5.64 0.22
CA TYR A 12 -5.26 6.33 1.36
C TYR A 12 -5.62 7.82 1.29
N PRO A 13 -6.64 8.29 2.05
CA PRO A 13 -7.09 9.68 1.97
C PRO A 13 -5.97 10.66 2.31
N GLY A 14 -5.92 11.78 1.61
CA GLY A 14 -4.92 12.83 1.84
C GLY A 14 -3.51 12.50 1.35
N THR A 15 -3.29 11.35 0.72
CA THR A 15 -2.00 10.99 0.11
C THR A 15 -1.93 11.37 -1.36
N LYS A 16 -0.71 11.52 -1.87
CA LYS A 16 -0.41 11.68 -3.30
C LYS A 16 0.44 10.52 -3.80
N HIS A 17 0.71 10.48 -5.11
CA HIS A 17 1.77 9.62 -5.62
C HIS A 17 3.07 9.84 -4.82
N TRP A 18 3.81 8.77 -4.56
CA TRP A 18 5.03 8.75 -3.72
C TRP A 18 4.84 8.89 -2.20
N PHE A 19 3.65 8.68 -1.65
CA PHE A 19 3.46 8.77 -0.19
C PHE A 19 4.28 7.79 0.66
N VAL A 20 4.90 6.78 0.04
CA VAL A 20 5.77 5.79 0.70
C VAL A 20 7.25 6.17 0.69
N GLU A 21 7.65 7.22 -0.03
CA GLU A 21 9.05 7.57 -0.26
C GLU A 21 9.56 8.54 0.80
N GLU A 22 10.28 8.05 1.82
CA GLU A 22 10.79 8.87 2.94
C GLU A 22 11.69 10.04 2.49
N ASN A 23 12.39 9.90 1.36
CA ASN A 23 13.24 10.94 0.80
C ASN A 23 12.44 12.04 0.06
N ARG A 24 11.11 11.96 0.03
CA ARG A 24 10.20 12.95 -0.57
C ARG A 24 9.28 13.55 0.49
N PRO A 25 9.77 14.49 1.32
CA PRO A 25 9.04 14.95 2.51
C PRO A 25 7.72 15.69 2.22
N VAL A 26 7.49 16.15 0.98
CA VAL A 26 6.22 16.80 0.60
C VAL A 26 5.12 15.77 0.36
N GLU A 27 5.47 14.62 -0.21
CA GLU A 27 4.53 13.55 -0.52
C GLU A 27 4.45 12.50 0.59
N TYR A 28 5.56 12.26 1.29
CA TYR A 28 5.70 11.21 2.30
C TYR A 28 4.64 11.33 3.39
N ASN A 29 3.93 10.24 3.62
CA ASN A 29 2.96 10.10 4.69
C ASN A 29 3.24 8.81 5.46
N ARG A 30 3.89 8.95 6.62
CA ARG A 30 4.34 7.83 7.45
C ARG A 30 3.21 6.85 7.80
N ASP A 31 2.09 7.34 8.29
CA ASP A 31 0.98 6.48 8.73
C ASP A 31 0.39 5.67 7.57
N ALA A 32 0.24 6.29 6.40
CA ALA A 32 -0.23 5.60 5.20
C ALA A 32 0.81 4.61 4.67
N ALA A 33 2.09 4.97 4.70
CA ALA A 33 3.19 4.12 4.27
C ALA A 33 3.30 2.86 5.14
N ASP A 34 3.29 3.02 6.47
CA ASP A 34 3.36 1.91 7.43
C ASP A 34 2.17 0.96 7.26
N LEU A 35 0.95 1.51 7.10
CA LEU A 35 -0.25 0.71 6.86
C LEU A 35 -0.20 -0.04 5.51
N ALA A 36 0.27 0.61 4.45
CA ALA A 36 0.42 -0.01 3.14
C ALA A 36 1.46 -1.15 3.17
N TRP A 37 2.57 -0.95 3.88
CA TRP A 37 3.62 -1.94 4.02
C TRP A 37 3.17 -3.15 4.83
N LYS A 38 2.48 -2.93 5.95
CA LYS A 38 1.89 -4.00 6.76
C LYS A 38 0.97 -4.90 5.91
N ARG A 39 0.03 -4.31 5.17
CA ARG A 39 -0.88 -5.06 4.28
C ARG A 39 -0.14 -5.82 3.19
N THR A 40 0.94 -5.26 2.66
CA THR A 40 1.78 -5.92 1.65
C THR A 40 2.44 -7.18 2.22
N LEU A 41 3.04 -7.08 3.41
CA LEU A 41 3.65 -8.23 4.08
C LEU A 41 2.63 -9.30 4.47
N GLU A 42 1.45 -8.91 4.95
CA GLU A 42 0.34 -9.83 5.24
C GLU A 42 -0.12 -10.57 3.96
N PHE A 43 -0.30 -9.85 2.85
CA PHE A 43 -0.65 -10.44 1.56
C PHE A 43 0.41 -11.44 1.10
N LEU A 44 1.69 -11.04 1.05
CA LEU A 44 2.78 -11.92 0.63
C LEU A 44 2.90 -13.13 1.57
N GLY A 45 2.78 -12.93 2.88
CA GLY A 45 2.78 -14.01 3.87
C GLY A 45 1.64 -15.02 3.66
N SER A 46 0.48 -14.58 3.19
CA SER A 46 -0.66 -15.45 2.89
C SER A 46 -0.57 -16.20 1.55
N LYS A 47 0.27 -15.73 0.61
CA LYS A 47 0.36 -16.28 -0.75
C LYS A 47 1.66 -17.03 -1.06
N LEU A 48 2.73 -16.77 -0.30
CA LEU A 48 4.08 -17.31 -0.58
C LEU A 48 4.63 -18.22 0.53
N ARG A 49 3.88 -18.46 1.60
CA ARG A 49 4.23 -19.44 2.62
C ARG A 49 3.53 -20.77 2.41
#